data_AF-A0A6A3K3P2-F1
#
_entry.id   AF-A0A6A3K3P2-F1
#
_cell.length_a   1.000
_cell.length_b   1.000
_cell.length_c   1.000
_cell.angle_alpha   90.00
_cell.angle_beta   90.00
_cell.angle_gamma   90.00
#
_symmetry.space_group_name_H-M   'P 1'
#
loop_
_entity.id
_entity.type
_entity.pdbx_description
1 polymer ?
#
loop_
_entity_poly.entity_id
_entity_poly.type
_entity_poly.pdbx_seq_one_letter_code
_entity_poly.pdbx_strand_id
1 'polypeptide(L)'
;MASAMLATTVQGHGSMSVPKVEFTFNGDTTQYMATIESSTSGFSGNFGQSPSDNTANFNKGFSASKYSSLKEFMNDKMVLVNTDFTKECGYTNPDEAAQPLPETYVEWSHGSGEGFTSSHEGPCEVWCDETRVFQDDNCPFFMFEVYCVTIPTAREEL
;
A
#
# COMPACT_ATOMS: atom_id res chain seq x y z
N MET A 1 -4.13 34.99 -7.21
CA MET A 1 -4.76 34.16 -6.16
C MET A 1 -3.94 32.89 -6.07
N ALA A 2 -3.15 32.74 -5.00
CA ALA A 2 -2.40 31.52 -4.75
C ALA A 2 -3.36 30.51 -4.11
N SER A 3 -3.80 29.52 -4.88
CA SER A 3 -4.51 28.37 -4.30
C SER A 3 -3.52 27.58 -3.47
N ALA A 4 -3.69 27.58 -2.16
CA ALA A 4 -3.04 26.61 -1.30
C ALA A 4 -3.60 25.24 -1.66
N MET A 5 -2.80 24.42 -2.34
CA MET A 5 -3.08 22.99 -2.50
C MET A 5 -2.89 22.37 -1.12
N LEU A 6 -4.00 22.06 -0.44
CA LEU A 6 -3.96 21.14 0.68
C LEU A 6 -3.62 19.78 0.08
N ALA A 7 -2.36 19.36 0.19
CA ALA A 7 -1.98 17.97 0.00
C ALA A 7 -2.67 17.18 1.11
N THR A 8 -3.81 16.58 0.79
CA THR A 8 -4.54 15.72 1.70
C THR A 8 -3.86 14.37 1.65
N THR A 9 -2.95 14.12 2.59
CA THR A 9 -2.33 12.82 2.73
C THR A 9 -3.31 11.93 3.50
N VAL A 10 -3.81 10.87 2.88
CA VAL A 10 -4.21 9.71 3.68
C VAL A 10 -2.89 9.10 4.14
N GLN A 11 -2.77 8.55 5.35
CA GLN A 11 -1.52 7.96 5.87
C GLN A 11 -1.67 6.45 5.98
N GLY A 12 -0.79 5.67 5.36
CA GLY A 12 -0.87 4.22 5.30
C GLY A 12 0.41 3.69 5.90
N HIS A 13 0.32 3.20 7.13
CA HIS A 13 1.48 2.90 7.95
C HIS A 13 1.46 1.45 8.39
N GLY A 14 2.57 0.74 8.22
CA GLY A 14 2.68 -0.64 8.66
C GLY A 14 3.59 -1.47 7.78
N SER A 15 3.87 -2.68 8.24
CA SER A 15 4.70 -3.65 7.54
C SER A 15 4.08 -5.03 7.65
N MET A 16 4.47 -5.93 6.76
CA MET A 16 4.09 -7.32 6.87
C MET A 16 4.78 -7.95 8.10
N SER A 17 4.01 -8.40 9.08
CA SER A 17 4.51 -9.12 10.27
C SER A 17 4.59 -10.62 10.04
N VAL A 18 3.77 -11.15 9.12
CA VAL A 18 3.73 -12.58 8.76
C VAL A 18 3.59 -12.72 7.23
N PRO A 19 4.56 -13.36 6.53
CA PRO A 19 5.87 -13.77 7.05
C PRO A 19 6.66 -12.58 7.57
N LYS A 20 7.52 -12.83 8.58
CA LYS A 20 8.31 -11.78 9.21
C LYS A 20 9.31 -11.22 8.19
N VAL A 21 9.25 -9.93 7.92
CA VAL A 21 10.24 -9.25 7.06
C VAL A 21 11.40 -8.72 7.89
N GLU A 22 12.60 -8.68 7.31
CA GLU A 22 13.72 -7.89 7.82
C GLU A 22 13.83 -6.56 7.08
N PHE A 23 14.36 -5.54 7.75
CA PHE A 23 14.44 -4.17 7.24
C PHE A 23 15.89 -3.77 6.97
N THR A 24 16.12 -2.90 5.98
CA THR A 24 17.46 -2.38 5.64
C THR A 24 17.94 -1.25 6.55
N PHE A 25 17.08 -0.79 7.46
CA PHE A 25 17.34 0.34 8.34
C PHE A 25 16.90 0.05 9.78
N ASN A 26 17.42 0.85 10.72
CA ASN A 26 16.96 0.88 12.10
C ASN A 26 16.15 2.16 12.32
N GLY A 27 14.84 2.05 12.52
CA GLY A 27 13.94 3.19 12.63
C GLY A 27 12.47 2.79 12.70
N ASP A 28 11.58 3.71 12.37
CA ASP A 28 10.14 3.47 12.35
C ASP A 28 9.75 2.54 11.19
N THR A 29 9.44 1.28 11.50
CA THR A 29 9.02 0.26 10.52
C THR A 29 7.56 0.42 10.09
N THR A 30 6.86 1.39 10.68
CA THR A 30 5.49 1.74 10.32
C THR A 30 5.39 2.86 9.31
N GLN A 31 6.50 3.51 8.94
CA GLN A 31 6.49 4.59 7.94
C GLN A 31 5.96 4.12 6.56
N TYR A 32 5.44 5.05 5.76
CA TYR A 32 5.15 4.79 4.35
C TYR A 32 6.44 4.86 3.51
N MET A 33 6.53 4.08 2.42
CA MET A 33 7.72 4.08 1.55
C MET A 33 7.60 4.97 0.31
N ALA A 34 6.39 5.30 -0.14
CA ALA A 34 6.13 6.27 -1.20
C ALA A 34 4.84 7.02 -0.95
N THR A 35 4.71 8.12 -1.68
CA THR A 35 3.47 8.85 -1.85
C THR A 35 2.98 8.81 -3.29
N ILE A 36 1.68 9.02 -3.47
CA ILE A 36 1.07 9.35 -4.77
C ILE A 36 0.24 10.61 -4.56
N GLU A 37 0.61 11.68 -5.23
CA GLU A 37 -0.18 12.91 -5.15
C GLU A 37 -1.43 12.77 -6.01
N SER A 38 -2.60 13.09 -5.46
CA SER A 38 -3.87 13.09 -6.21
C SER A 38 -3.83 13.95 -7.49
N SER A 39 -3.03 15.02 -7.48
CA SER A 39 -2.79 15.87 -8.67
C SER A 39 -2.03 15.16 -9.80
N THR A 40 -1.35 14.05 -9.51
CA THR A 40 -0.51 13.28 -10.44
C THR A 40 -1.01 11.87 -10.70
N SER A 41 -1.94 11.37 -9.89
CA SER A 41 -2.55 10.03 -10.04
C SER A 41 -3.32 9.89 -11.36
N GLY A 42 -3.87 11.00 -11.87
CA GLY A 42 -4.78 11.00 -13.01
C GLY A 42 -6.23 10.68 -12.63
N PHE A 43 -6.53 10.56 -11.34
CA PHE A 43 -7.87 10.29 -10.84
C PHE A 43 -8.57 11.60 -10.44
N SER A 44 -9.84 11.71 -10.83
CA SER A 44 -10.70 12.81 -10.41
C SER A 44 -11.42 12.44 -9.12
N GLY A 45 -11.48 13.34 -8.15
CA GLY A 45 -12.18 13.12 -6.90
C GLY A 45 -11.75 14.14 -5.84
N ASN A 46 -12.42 14.10 -4.69
CA ASN A 46 -11.96 14.78 -3.49
C ASN A 46 -11.44 13.74 -2.52
N PHE A 47 -10.25 13.97 -1.99
CA PHE A 47 -9.55 13.01 -1.17
C PHE A 47 -9.14 13.53 0.22
N GLY A 48 -9.64 14.72 0.56
CA GLY A 48 -9.61 15.23 1.94
C GLY A 48 -10.87 14.88 2.72
N GLN A 49 -11.53 13.76 2.45
CA GLN A 49 -12.80 13.38 3.06
C GLN A 49 -12.60 12.21 4.04
N SER A 50 -13.69 11.52 4.40
CA SER A 50 -13.61 10.33 5.25
C SER A 50 -12.84 9.21 4.54
N PRO A 51 -12.24 8.24 5.28
CA PRO A 51 -11.55 7.09 4.66
C PRO A 51 -12.42 6.35 3.64
N SER A 52 -13.71 6.17 3.92
CA SER A 52 -14.65 5.50 3.04
C SER A 52 -14.97 6.32 1.77
N ASP A 53 -15.14 7.64 1.88
CA ASP A 53 -15.34 8.52 0.72
C ASP A 53 -14.10 8.55 -0.18
N ASN A 54 -12.91 8.61 0.43
CA ASN A 54 -11.64 8.59 -0.28
C ASN A 54 -11.47 7.26 -1.02
N THR A 55 -11.75 6.13 -0.36
CA THR A 55 -11.71 4.78 -0.95
C THR A 55 -12.70 4.65 -2.11
N ALA A 56 -13.93 5.16 -1.96
CA ALA A 56 -14.92 5.16 -3.03
C ALA A 56 -14.48 5.99 -4.25
N ASN A 57 -13.89 7.17 -4.03
CA ASN A 57 -13.33 7.99 -5.10
C ASN A 57 -12.12 7.31 -5.75
N PHE A 58 -11.28 6.64 -4.96
CA PHE A 58 -10.16 5.84 -5.45
C PHE A 58 -10.64 4.75 -6.39
N ASN A 59 -11.51 3.87 -5.92
CA ASN A 59 -11.99 2.72 -6.67
C ASN A 59 -12.71 3.15 -7.96
N LYS A 60 -13.43 4.28 -7.92
CA LYS A 60 -14.04 4.88 -9.11
C LYS A 60 -13.00 5.38 -10.12
N GLY A 61 -11.95 6.07 -9.67
CA GLY A 61 -10.87 6.53 -10.53
C GLY A 61 -10.08 5.38 -11.14
N PHE A 62 -9.72 4.40 -10.31
CA PHE A 62 -8.95 3.22 -10.67
C PHE A 62 -9.69 2.35 -11.70
N SER A 63 -10.98 2.06 -11.47
CA SER A 63 -11.80 1.27 -12.42
C SER A 63 -12.01 1.94 -13.78
N ALA A 64 -11.90 3.27 -13.87
CA ALA A 64 -11.96 4.02 -15.13
C ALA A 64 -10.58 4.21 -15.78
N SER A 65 -9.52 3.74 -15.12
CA SER A 65 -8.14 3.95 -15.56
C SER A 65 -7.68 2.92 -16.59
N LYS A 66 -6.42 3.04 -17.02
CA LYS A 66 -5.75 2.05 -17.88
C LYS A 66 -5.12 0.90 -17.09
N TYR A 67 -5.01 1.02 -15.77
CA TYR A 67 -4.25 0.07 -14.95
C TYR A 67 -5.11 -1.16 -14.66
N SER A 68 -4.46 -2.32 -14.74
CA SER A 68 -5.08 -3.62 -14.50
C SER A 68 -4.91 -4.12 -13.05
N SER A 69 -3.99 -3.49 -12.32
CA SER A 69 -3.70 -3.79 -10.92
C SER A 69 -3.17 -2.58 -10.16
N LEU A 70 -3.30 -2.63 -8.83
CA LEU A 70 -2.71 -1.62 -7.96
C LEU A 70 -1.19 -1.62 -8.16
N LYS A 71 -0.54 -2.81 -8.21
CA LYS A 71 0.90 -2.93 -8.51
C LYS A 71 1.32 -2.16 -9.77
N GLU A 72 0.53 -2.18 -10.84
CA GLU A 72 0.82 -1.43 -12.07
C GLU A 72 0.70 0.09 -11.85
N PHE A 73 -0.38 0.54 -11.22
CA PHE A 73 -0.60 1.95 -10.90
C PHE A 73 0.50 2.51 -9.98
N MET A 74 0.81 1.76 -8.92
CA MET A 74 1.87 2.05 -7.95
C MET A 74 3.21 2.24 -8.66
N ASN A 75 3.61 1.28 -9.49
CA ASN A 75 4.87 1.35 -10.23
C ASN A 75 4.94 2.56 -11.18
N ASP A 76 3.83 2.98 -11.77
CA ASP A 76 3.79 4.16 -12.64
C ASP A 76 3.78 5.49 -11.87
N LYS A 77 3.08 5.56 -10.73
CA LYS A 77 2.77 6.85 -10.07
C LYS A 77 3.55 7.14 -8.79
N MET A 78 4.01 6.11 -8.08
CA MET A 78 4.57 6.32 -6.75
C MET A 78 5.92 7.03 -6.78
N VAL A 79 6.11 7.89 -5.79
CA VAL A 79 7.36 8.61 -5.55
C VAL A 79 7.92 8.14 -4.21
N LEU A 80 9.09 7.49 -4.25
CA LEU A 80 9.76 7.00 -3.05
C LEU A 80 10.12 8.16 -2.10
N VAL A 81 9.87 7.99 -0.81
CA VAL A 81 10.19 9.01 0.21
C VAL A 81 11.67 9.04 0.58
N ASN A 82 12.38 7.95 0.28
CA ASN A 82 13.79 7.77 0.55
C ASN A 82 14.46 7.09 -0.66
N THR A 83 15.66 7.55 -1.01
CA THR A 83 16.47 7.01 -2.11
C THR A 83 16.98 5.59 -1.86
N ASP A 84 17.04 5.16 -0.61
CA ASP A 84 17.46 3.81 -0.23
C ASP A 84 16.34 2.79 -0.35
N PHE A 85 15.10 3.25 -0.58
CA PHE A 85 13.96 2.37 -0.80
C PHE A 85 13.87 1.96 -2.26
N THR A 86 13.15 0.89 -2.55
CA THR A 86 12.97 0.38 -3.90
C THR A 86 11.51 0.22 -4.23
N LYS A 87 11.19 0.22 -5.54
CA LYS A 87 9.83 -0.04 -6.01
C LYS A 87 9.40 -1.49 -5.83
N GLU A 88 10.35 -2.40 -5.60
CA GLU A 88 10.12 -3.85 -5.53
C GLU A 88 9.98 -4.34 -4.09
N CYS A 89 10.79 -3.81 -3.17
CA CYS A 89 10.82 -4.25 -1.78
C CYS A 89 10.51 -3.13 -0.78
N GLY A 90 10.22 -1.91 -1.25
CA GLY A 90 10.06 -0.76 -0.37
C GLY A 90 11.32 -0.58 0.48
N TYR A 91 11.19 -0.78 1.79
CA TYR A 91 12.27 -0.70 2.77
C TYR A 91 12.62 -2.05 3.45
N THR A 92 12.11 -3.16 2.93
CA THR A 92 12.52 -4.51 3.37
C THR A 92 13.85 -4.90 2.72
N ASN A 93 14.57 -5.82 3.34
CA ASN A 93 15.87 -6.29 2.85
C ASN A 93 15.70 -7.32 1.72
N PRO A 94 16.03 -6.99 0.46
CA PRO A 94 15.89 -7.91 -0.66
C PRO A 94 16.94 -9.05 -0.65
N ASP A 95 18.07 -8.86 0.05
CA ASP A 95 19.16 -9.82 0.11
C ASP A 95 18.99 -10.85 1.25
N GLU A 96 17.88 -10.75 1.99
CA GLU A 96 17.56 -11.72 3.04
C GLU A 96 17.21 -13.09 2.44
N ALA A 97 17.40 -14.15 3.22
CA ALA A 97 16.86 -15.45 2.87
C ALA A 97 15.33 -15.37 2.78
N ALA A 98 14.77 -15.83 1.66
CA ALA A 98 13.33 -15.89 1.49
C ALA A 98 12.67 -16.64 2.65
N GLN A 99 11.69 -16.00 3.27
CA GLN A 99 10.95 -16.57 4.40
C GLN A 99 9.93 -17.60 3.89
N PRO A 100 9.70 -18.69 4.64
CA PRO A 100 8.64 -19.61 4.30
C PRO A 100 7.31 -18.88 4.32
N LEU A 101 6.56 -19.09 3.26
CA LEU A 101 5.29 -18.45 3.10
C LEU A 101 4.27 -19.19 3.97
N PRO A 102 3.53 -18.48 4.84
CA PRO A 102 2.53 -19.13 5.66
C PRO A 102 1.50 -19.77 4.74
N GLU A 103 1.01 -20.95 5.14
CA GLU A 103 0.04 -21.65 4.32
C GLU A 103 -1.20 -20.79 4.22
N THR A 104 -1.83 -20.42 5.33
CA THR A 104 -3.17 -19.86 5.19
C THR A 104 -3.23 -18.34 5.10
N TYR A 105 -2.36 -17.57 5.77
CA TYR A 105 -2.50 -16.10 5.87
C TYR A 105 -1.23 -15.30 5.70
N VAL A 106 -1.41 -14.00 5.48
CA VAL A 106 -0.39 -12.98 5.71
C VAL A 106 -0.95 -11.95 6.68
N GLU A 107 -0.07 -11.30 7.43
CA GLU A 107 -0.46 -10.33 8.45
C GLU A 107 0.28 -9.02 8.22
N TRP A 108 -0.46 -7.92 8.29
CA TRP A 108 0.09 -6.57 8.37
C TRP A 108 -0.03 -6.04 9.79
N SER A 109 1.00 -5.32 10.22
CA SER A 109 1.09 -4.76 11.56
C SER A 109 1.70 -3.36 11.57
N HIS A 110 1.12 -2.51 12.41
CA HIS A 110 1.56 -1.18 12.78
C HIS A 110 2.11 -1.23 14.23
N GLY A 111 3.26 -1.89 14.42
CA GLY A 111 4.08 -1.89 15.65
C GLY A 111 3.46 -2.48 16.94
N SER A 112 2.13 -2.55 17.03
CA SER A 112 1.34 -2.98 18.18
C SER A 112 0.31 -4.05 17.82
N GLY A 113 0.39 -4.64 16.61
CA GLY A 113 -0.60 -5.59 16.09
C GLY A 113 -1.84 -4.92 15.47
N GLU A 114 -1.82 -3.60 15.34
CA GLU A 114 -2.83 -2.88 14.56
C GLU A 114 -2.59 -3.11 13.06
N GLY A 115 -3.45 -3.87 12.40
CA GLY A 115 -3.38 -4.10 10.96
C GLY A 115 -4.16 -3.03 10.18
N PHE A 116 -4.86 -3.47 9.14
CA PHE A 116 -5.82 -2.61 8.43
C PHE A 116 -6.98 -2.22 9.37
N THR A 117 -7.13 -0.92 9.66
CA THR A 117 -8.19 -0.37 10.50
C THR A 117 -9.13 0.52 9.70
N SER A 118 -10.35 0.76 10.21
CA SER A 118 -11.35 1.60 9.51
C SER A 118 -10.94 3.06 9.34
N SER A 119 -9.91 3.52 10.06
CA SER A 119 -9.27 4.82 9.79
C SER A 119 -8.39 4.82 8.54
N HIS A 120 -8.12 3.65 7.94
CA HIS A 120 -7.19 3.43 6.84
C HIS A 120 -7.81 2.56 5.75
N GLU A 121 -9.03 2.91 5.33
CA GLU A 121 -9.73 2.27 4.20
C GLU A 121 -8.99 2.50 2.88
N GLY A 122 -9.05 1.48 2.02
CA GLY A 122 -8.41 1.49 0.71
C GLY A 122 -8.29 0.09 0.12
N PRO A 123 -8.12 -0.01 -1.20
CA PRO A 123 -7.90 -1.28 -1.86
C PRO A 123 -6.52 -1.84 -1.49
N CYS A 124 -6.36 -3.16 -1.59
CA CYS A 124 -5.05 -3.80 -1.45
C CYS A 124 -4.92 -5.03 -2.35
N GLU A 125 -3.66 -5.38 -2.62
CA GLU A 125 -3.31 -6.58 -3.36
C GLU A 125 -2.18 -7.33 -2.67
N VAL A 126 -2.17 -8.65 -2.87
CA VAL A 126 -1.08 -9.53 -2.47
C VAL A 126 -0.55 -10.22 -3.70
N TRP A 127 0.78 -10.22 -3.83
CA TRP A 127 1.50 -10.74 -4.97
C TRP A 127 2.54 -11.76 -4.52
N CYS A 128 2.64 -12.87 -5.25
CA CYS A 128 3.80 -13.73 -5.29
C CYS A 128 4.49 -13.47 -6.62
N ASP A 129 5.62 -12.77 -6.61
CA ASP A 129 6.34 -12.42 -7.84
C ASP A 129 5.41 -11.71 -8.86
N GLU A 130 5.12 -12.37 -9.98
CA GLU A 130 4.23 -11.87 -11.05
C GLU A 130 2.78 -12.35 -10.92
N THR A 131 2.46 -13.15 -9.91
CA THR A 131 1.12 -13.69 -9.69
C THR A 131 0.40 -12.92 -8.58
N ARG A 132 -0.72 -12.27 -8.91
CA ARG A 132 -1.62 -11.71 -7.90
C ARG A 132 -2.40 -12.84 -7.24
N VAL A 133 -2.22 -13.01 -5.94
CA VAL A 133 -2.85 -14.08 -5.15
C VAL A 133 -4.02 -13.58 -4.30
N PHE A 134 -4.13 -12.27 -4.11
CA PHE A 134 -5.30 -11.66 -3.48
C PHE A 134 -5.50 -10.22 -3.97
N GLN A 135 -6.75 -9.78 -3.94
CA GLN A 135 -7.17 -8.40 -4.14
C GLN A 135 -8.47 -8.17 -3.36
N ASP A 136 -8.59 -7.01 -2.74
CA ASP A 136 -9.87 -6.48 -2.25
C ASP A 136 -9.90 -4.96 -2.48
N ASP A 137 -11.10 -4.42 -2.65
CA ASP A 137 -11.32 -2.99 -2.90
C ASP A 137 -11.36 -2.17 -1.60
N ASN A 138 -11.42 -2.81 -0.42
CA ASN A 138 -11.38 -2.18 0.90
C ASN A 138 -10.92 -3.15 2.03
N CYS A 139 -9.60 -3.26 2.24
CA CYS A 139 -9.02 -4.30 3.09
C CYS A 139 -9.30 -4.22 4.61
N PRO A 140 -9.50 -3.05 5.25
CA PRO A 140 -9.92 -3.02 6.65
C PRO A 140 -11.26 -3.71 6.96
N PHE A 141 -12.14 -3.85 5.96
CA PHE A 141 -13.43 -4.53 6.17
C PHE A 141 -13.30 -6.06 6.17
N PHE A 142 -12.16 -6.59 5.73
CA PHE A 142 -11.94 -8.02 5.65
C PHE A 142 -10.50 -8.42 5.98
N MET A 143 -10.33 -9.08 7.13
CA MET A 143 -9.09 -9.74 7.50
C MET A 143 -9.02 -11.10 6.78
N PHE A 144 -7.96 -11.35 6.01
CA PHE A 144 -7.91 -12.53 5.15
C PHE A 144 -6.64 -13.38 5.22
N GLU A 145 -6.90 -14.67 5.02
CA GLU A 145 -5.98 -15.75 4.75
C GLU A 145 -5.51 -15.70 3.27
N VAL A 146 -4.25 -15.36 2.99
CA VAL A 146 -3.59 -15.42 1.66
C VAL A 146 -2.30 -16.27 1.69
N TYR A 147 -2.10 -17.06 0.63
CA TYR A 147 -0.94 -17.93 0.39
C TYR A 147 0.12 -17.19 -0.42
N CYS A 148 1.37 -17.15 0.08
CA CYS A 148 2.60 -16.70 -0.59
C CYS A 148 2.76 -15.18 -0.90
N VAL A 149 3.94 -14.59 -0.63
CA VAL A 149 4.22 -13.15 -0.81
C VAL A 149 5.66 -12.81 -1.19
N THR A 150 5.76 -12.04 -2.27
CA THR A 150 6.73 -10.97 -2.50
C THR A 150 5.90 -9.75 -2.93
N ILE A 151 5.63 -8.82 -2.00
CA ILE A 151 4.87 -7.59 -2.28
C ILE A 151 5.81 -6.40 -2.10
N PRO A 152 5.91 -5.52 -3.11
CA PRO A 152 6.28 -4.15 -2.86
C PRO A 152 5.17 -3.48 -2.07
N THR A 153 5.42 -3.19 -0.80
CA THR A 153 4.54 -2.37 0.05
C THR A 153 4.54 -0.94 -0.45
N ALA A 154 3.95 -0.67 -1.59
CA ALA A 154 3.55 0.69 -1.90
C ALA A 154 2.05 0.77 -1.63
N ARG A 155 1.60 1.93 -1.13
CA ARG A 155 0.19 2.21 -0.84
C ARG A 155 -0.29 3.32 -1.76
N GLU A 156 -1.50 3.14 -2.28
CA GLU A 156 -2.17 4.11 -3.12
C GLU A 156 -2.72 5.26 -2.28
N GLU A 157 -2.21 6.46 -2.53
CA GLU A 157 -2.68 7.70 -1.94
C GLU A 157 -3.49 8.44 -2.99
N LEU A 158 -4.72 8.77 -2.61
CA LEU A 158 -5.41 9.90 -3.17
C LEU A 158 -5.77 10.79 -2.01
#